data_AF-A0A0A9DUV8-F1
#
_entry.id   AF-A0A0A9DUV8-F1
#
_cell.length_a   1.000
_cell.length_b   1.000
_cell.length_c   1.000
_cell.angle_alpha   90.00
_cell.angle_beta   90.00
_cell.angle_gamma   90.00
#
_symmetry.space_group_name_H-M   'P 1'
#
loop_
_entity.id
_entity.type
_entity.pdbx_description
1 polymer ?
#
loop_
_entity_poly.entity_id
_entity_poly.type
_entity_poly.pdbx_seq_one_letter_code
_entity_poly.pdbx_strand_id
1 'polypeptide(L)'
;MIFLNSLFGYLALLILIKWCTGSQADLYHAMIYMFLDPAGDLGENQLFWGQKELQILLLLLSMIAVPWMLFPKPFILKKLHKERFQGHTYRFLGTSEMDPDSESDSARARHDDFNFSEVFVHQMIHSIEFVLGAVSNTASYLRLWALSLAHSELSTVFYEKLLLLAWGYDSPIVKLVGFIVFAFATAFILLMMESLSAFLHALRLHWVEFMNKFYHGDGYKFKPSSFALLADEEEYT
;
A
#
# COMPACT_ATOMS: atom_id res chain seq x y z
N MET A 1 -4.06 -11.36 1.14
CA MET A 1 -5.47 -11.00 0.84
C MET A 1 -6.39 -11.27 2.01
N ILE A 2 -6.41 -12.50 2.55
CA ILE A 2 -7.26 -12.88 3.70
C ILE A 2 -7.05 -11.93 4.90
N PHE A 3 -5.79 -11.68 5.29
CA PHE A 3 -5.44 -10.72 6.35
C PHE A 3 -6.01 -9.31 6.11
N LEU A 4 -5.77 -8.74 4.92
CA LEU A 4 -6.20 -7.38 4.55
C LEU A 4 -7.73 -7.26 4.55
N ASN A 5 -8.43 -8.25 3.99
CA ASN A 5 -9.89 -8.26 3.91
C ASN A 5 -10.54 -8.46 5.28
N SER A 6 -9.92 -9.26 6.16
CA SER A 6 -10.41 -9.48 7.53
C SER A 6 -10.40 -8.18 8.35
N LEU A 7 -9.34 -7.37 8.25
CA LEU A 7 -9.24 -6.13 9.05
C LEU A 7 -9.90 -4.92 8.37
N PHE A 8 -9.41 -4.53 7.19
CA PHE A 8 -9.85 -3.31 6.53
C PHE A 8 -11.16 -3.50 5.76
N GLY A 9 -11.39 -4.70 5.22
CA GLY A 9 -12.67 -5.05 4.60
C GLY A 9 -13.81 -5.02 5.62
N TYR A 10 -13.56 -5.52 6.84
CA TYR A 10 -14.51 -5.42 7.95
C TYR A 10 -14.78 -3.96 8.35
N LEU A 11 -13.75 -3.12 8.48
CA LEU A 11 -13.93 -1.69 8.73
C LEU A 11 -14.81 -1.02 7.66
N ALA A 12 -14.56 -1.30 6.38
CA ALA A 12 -15.36 -0.75 5.28
C ALA A 12 -16.83 -1.23 5.33
N LEU A 13 -17.05 -2.51 5.63
CA LEU A 13 -18.40 -3.06 5.83
C LEU A 13 -19.10 -2.39 7.02
N LEU A 14 -18.41 -2.16 8.14
CA LEU A 14 -18.98 -1.44 9.28
C LEU A 14 -19.37 0.00 8.92
N ILE A 15 -18.57 0.72 8.13
CA ILE A 15 -18.92 2.06 7.65
C ILE A 15 -20.20 2.02 6.82
N LEU A 16 -20.32 1.08 5.88
CA LEU A 16 -21.51 0.94 5.04
C LEU A 16 -22.75 0.57 5.87
N ILE A 17 -22.63 -0.38 6.81
CA ILE A 17 -23.72 -0.78 7.70
C ILE A 17 -24.13 0.39 8.62
N LYS A 18 -23.16 1.18 9.11
CA LYS A 18 -23.43 2.39 9.91
C LYS A 18 -24.29 3.37 9.10
N TRP A 19 -23.94 3.61 7.84
CA TRP A 19 -24.70 4.48 6.95
C TRP A 19 -26.11 3.95 6.65
N CYS A 20 -26.29 2.65 6.48
CA CYS A 20 -27.61 2.05 6.23
C CYS A 20 -28.51 2.05 7.47
N THR A 21 -27.94 1.89 8.67
CA THR A 21 -28.70 1.70 9.92
C THR A 21 -28.90 3.02 10.69
N GLY A 22 -28.11 4.05 10.42
CA GLY A 22 -28.20 5.35 11.09
C GLY A 22 -27.79 5.33 12.57
N SER A 23 -27.07 4.29 13.01
CA SER A 23 -26.64 4.12 14.40
C SER A 23 -25.48 5.06 14.78
N GLN A 24 -25.48 5.53 16.03
CA GLN A 24 -24.46 6.45 16.60
C GLN A 24 -23.16 5.74 17.03
N ALA A 25 -23.00 4.45 16.76
CA ALA A 25 -21.84 3.69 17.22
C ALA A 25 -20.49 4.28 16.78
N ASP A 26 -19.52 4.24 17.67
CA ASP A 26 -18.16 4.71 17.42
C ASP A 26 -17.29 3.62 16.81
N LEU A 27 -17.04 3.73 15.50
CA LEU A 27 -16.34 2.69 14.73
C LEU A 27 -14.88 2.55 15.14
N TYR A 28 -14.23 3.67 15.51
CA TYR A 28 -12.84 3.63 15.98
C TYR A 28 -12.72 2.89 17.31
N HIS A 29 -13.63 3.14 18.26
CA HIS A 29 -13.69 2.40 19.52
C HIS A 29 -13.93 0.91 19.26
N ALA A 30 -14.90 0.56 18.41
CA ALA A 30 -15.15 -0.83 18.04
C ALA A 30 -13.93 -1.52 17.39
N MET A 31 -13.18 -0.80 16.56
CA MET A 31 -11.98 -1.34 15.90
C MET A 31 -10.79 -1.49 16.86
N ILE A 32 -10.62 -0.58 17.83
CA ILE A 32 -9.57 -0.71 18.85
C ILE A 32 -9.89 -1.86 19.81
N TYR A 33 -11.13 -1.92 20.30
CA TYR A 33 -11.56 -2.98 21.21
C TYR A 33 -11.57 -4.37 20.54
N MET A 34 -11.66 -4.45 19.20
CA MET A 34 -11.42 -5.69 18.46
C MET A 34 -10.09 -6.37 18.76
N PHE A 35 -9.03 -5.58 18.94
CA PHE A 35 -7.70 -6.11 19.20
C PHE A 35 -7.39 -6.20 20.69
N LEU A 36 -7.97 -5.31 21.51
CA LEU A 36 -7.64 -5.21 22.93
C LEU A 36 -8.52 -6.10 23.82
N ASP A 37 -9.82 -6.19 23.54
CA ASP A 37 -10.77 -7.02 24.26
C ASP A 37 -11.85 -7.59 23.31
N PRO A 38 -11.55 -8.68 22.59
CA PRO A 38 -12.45 -9.24 21.58
C PRO A 38 -13.71 -9.91 22.17
N ALA A 39 -13.77 -10.11 23.49
CA ALA A 39 -14.87 -10.79 24.17
C ALA A 39 -15.69 -9.87 25.09
N GLY A 40 -15.28 -8.60 25.25
CA GLY A 40 -15.98 -7.58 26.01
C GLY A 40 -17.38 -7.28 25.46
N ASP A 41 -18.29 -6.88 26.34
CA ASP A 41 -19.61 -6.41 25.94
C ASP A 41 -19.48 -5.02 25.28
N LEU A 42 -19.86 -4.91 24.01
CA LEU A 42 -19.74 -3.65 23.28
C LEU A 42 -20.86 -2.66 23.64
N GLY A 43 -21.80 -3.02 24.52
CA GLY A 43 -22.81 -2.12 25.06
C GLY A 43 -23.55 -1.34 23.96
N GLU A 44 -23.46 -0.01 24.01
CA GLU A 44 -24.10 0.90 23.03
C GLU A 44 -23.46 0.87 21.62
N ASN A 45 -22.32 0.21 21.44
CA ASN A 45 -21.61 0.09 20.16
C ASN A 45 -21.92 -1.20 19.37
N GLN A 46 -22.91 -1.99 19.81
CA GLN A 46 -23.34 -3.17 19.07
C GLN A 46 -24.14 -2.76 17.82
N LEU A 47 -23.50 -2.83 16.66
CA LEU A 47 -24.06 -2.41 15.37
C LEU A 47 -24.99 -3.48 14.77
N PHE A 48 -24.80 -4.76 15.12
CA PHE A 48 -25.62 -5.86 14.62
C PHE A 48 -25.68 -7.06 15.58
N TRP A 49 -26.66 -7.94 15.39
CA TRP A 49 -26.79 -9.20 16.12
C TRP A 49 -25.70 -10.20 15.68
N GLY A 50 -24.88 -10.69 16.62
CA GLY A 50 -23.77 -11.62 16.32
C GLY A 50 -22.41 -10.97 16.03
N GLN A 51 -22.24 -9.67 16.32
CA GLN A 51 -20.98 -8.95 16.11
C GLN A 51 -19.77 -9.55 16.81
N LYS A 52 -19.95 -10.00 18.04
CA LYS A 52 -18.89 -10.63 18.84
C LYS A 52 -18.31 -11.89 18.16
N GLU A 53 -19.19 -12.78 17.69
CA GLU A 53 -18.77 -14.03 17.03
C GLU A 53 -18.01 -13.76 15.72
N LEU A 54 -18.49 -12.82 14.90
CA LEU A 54 -17.79 -12.44 13.67
C LEU A 54 -16.44 -11.78 13.96
N GLN A 55 -16.36 -10.92 14.99
CA GLN A 55 -15.14 -10.23 15.38
C GLN A 55 -14.06 -11.21 15.86
N ILE A 56 -14.43 -12.19 16.67
CA ILE A 56 -13.53 -13.27 17.13
C ILE A 56 -13.09 -14.14 15.94
N LEU A 57 -14.01 -14.54 15.06
CA LEU A 57 -13.69 -15.34 13.87
C LEU A 57 -12.70 -14.62 12.94
N LEU A 58 -12.94 -13.34 12.66
CA LEU A 58 -12.07 -12.51 11.82
C LEU A 58 -10.68 -12.30 12.44
N LEU A 59 -10.62 -12.06 13.76
CA LEU A 59 -9.35 -11.94 14.49
C LEU A 59 -8.55 -13.24 14.43
N LEU A 60 -9.20 -14.38 14.61
CA LEU A 60 -8.57 -15.71 14.53
C LEU A 60 -8.05 -15.97 13.11
N LEU A 61 -8.85 -15.65 12.08
CA LEU A 61 -8.44 -15.76 10.68
C LEU A 61 -7.23 -14.86 10.37
N SER A 62 -7.18 -13.65 10.94
CA SER A 62 -6.05 -12.73 10.83
C SER A 62 -4.79 -13.28 11.50
N MET A 63 -4.92 -13.83 12.72
CA MET A 63 -3.82 -14.44 13.46
C MET A 63 -3.24 -15.68 12.74
N ILE A 64 -4.07 -16.51 12.12
CA ILE A 64 -3.62 -17.67 11.33
C ILE A 64 -2.97 -17.25 10.01
N ALA A 65 -3.44 -16.16 9.40
CA ALA A 65 -2.93 -15.68 8.11
C ALA A 65 -1.46 -15.24 8.17
N VAL A 66 -0.98 -14.73 9.32
CA VAL A 66 0.41 -14.27 9.48
C VAL A 66 1.41 -15.44 9.42
N PRO A 67 1.29 -16.52 10.23
CA PRO A 67 2.10 -17.72 10.07
C PRO A 67 1.94 -18.38 8.70
N TRP A 68 0.72 -18.40 8.14
CA TRP A 68 0.47 -18.99 6.83
C TRP A 68 1.19 -18.23 5.70
N MET A 69 1.53 -16.96 5.87
CA MET A 69 2.34 -16.23 4.88
C MET A 69 3.84 -16.50 5.04
N LEU A 70 4.30 -16.76 6.27
CA LEU A 70 5.71 -16.95 6.60
C LEU A 70 6.24 -18.34 6.20
N PHE A 71 5.49 -19.42 6.48
CA PHE A 71 6.01 -20.79 6.38
C PHE A 71 5.99 -21.45 5.00
N PRO A 72 5.00 -21.25 4.10
CA PRO A 72 4.90 -22.05 2.88
C PRO A 72 6.06 -21.84 1.92
N LYS A 73 6.47 -20.60 1.66
CA LYS A 73 7.55 -20.29 0.71
C LYS A 73 8.91 -20.89 1.11
N PRO A 74 9.42 -20.70 2.35
CA PRO A 74 10.70 -21.29 2.76
C PRO A 74 10.63 -22.83 2.87
N PHE A 75 9.47 -23.39 3.24
CA PHE A 75 9.32 -24.84 3.39
C PHE A 75 9.20 -25.57 2.05
N ILE A 76 8.48 -24.97 1.08
CA ILE A 76 8.41 -25.48 -0.29
C ILE A 76 9.79 -25.40 -0.96
N LEU A 77 10.51 -24.29 -0.77
CA LEU A 77 11.84 -24.12 -1.36
C LEU A 77 12.88 -25.07 -0.73
N LYS A 78 12.79 -25.34 0.58
CA LYS A 78 13.56 -26.39 1.26
C LYS A 78 13.25 -27.79 0.72
N LYS A 79 11.97 -28.09 0.46
CA LYS A 79 11.56 -29.40 -0.10
C LYS A 79 12.04 -29.57 -1.54
N LEU A 80 11.91 -28.54 -2.37
CA LEU A 80 12.38 -28.52 -3.75
C LEU A 80 13.92 -28.64 -3.83
N HIS A 81 14.63 -28.00 -2.90
CA HIS A 81 16.09 -28.10 -2.82
C HIS A 81 16.53 -29.51 -2.36
N LYS A 82 15.83 -30.13 -1.41
CA LYS A 82 16.08 -31.52 -1.00
C LYS A 82 15.87 -32.52 -2.13
N GLU A 83 14.83 -32.33 -2.96
CA GLU A 83 14.57 -33.17 -4.14
C GLU A 83 15.63 -32.94 -5.25
N ARG A 84 16.04 -31.69 -5.49
CA ARG A 84 17.09 -31.35 -6.49
C ARG A 84 18.49 -31.81 -6.06
N PHE A 85 18.81 -31.78 -4.76
CA PHE A 85 20.08 -32.31 -4.23
C PHE A 85 20.13 -33.85 -4.24
N GLN A 86 19.00 -34.52 -3.95
CA GLN A 86 18.94 -35.98 -4.05
C GLN A 86 19.12 -36.46 -5.49
N GLY A 87 18.57 -35.75 -6.49
CA GLY A 87 18.75 -36.07 -7.90
C GLY A 87 20.21 -36.01 -8.39
N HIS A 88 21.06 -35.18 -7.77
CA HIS A 88 22.49 -35.09 -8.14
C HIS A 88 23.35 -36.20 -7.52
N THR A 89 23.02 -36.70 -6.33
CA THR A 89 23.73 -37.84 -5.71
C THR A 89 23.52 -39.14 -6.48
N TYR A 90 22.35 -39.36 -7.09
CA TYR A 90 22.10 -40.58 -7.88
C TYR A 90 22.77 -40.59 -9.27
N ARG A 91 23.12 -39.44 -9.85
CA ARG A 91 23.87 -39.40 -11.12
C ARG A 91 25.37 -39.73 -10.97
N PHE A 92 25.89 -39.71 -9.74
CA PHE A 92 27.29 -40.05 -9.46
C PHE A 92 27.52 -41.56 -9.19
N LEU A 93 26.49 -42.31 -8.79
CA LEU A 93 26.59 -43.74 -8.48
C LEU A 93 26.33 -44.68 -9.69
N GLY A 94 26.17 -44.14 -10.90
CA GLY A 94 25.69 -44.87 -12.07
C GLY A 94 26.67 -45.08 -13.24
N THR A 95 27.94 -44.70 -13.11
CA THR A 95 28.95 -44.97 -14.16
C THR A 95 30.23 -45.47 -13.52
N SER A 96 30.24 -46.78 -13.27
CA SER A 96 31.44 -47.56 -13.01
C SER A 96 32.07 -47.94 -14.34
N GLU A 97 32.72 -47.01 -15.04
CA GLU A 97 33.76 -47.34 -16.02
C GLU A 97 34.91 -46.32 -15.91
N MET A 98 36.10 -46.88 -15.85
CA MET A 98 37.40 -46.27 -15.59
C MET A 98 37.84 -45.37 -16.76
N ASP A 99 38.25 -44.13 -16.49
CA ASP A 99 39.09 -43.33 -17.40
C ASP A 99 40.10 -42.53 -16.55
N PRO A 100 41.44 -42.70 -16.70
CA PRO A 100 42.42 -42.14 -15.79
C PRO A 100 43.04 -40.80 -16.24
N ASP A 101 42.50 -40.11 -17.26
CA ASP A 101 43.07 -38.86 -17.76
C ASP A 101 42.00 -37.77 -17.96
N SER A 102 41.68 -37.04 -16.90
CA SER A 102 41.23 -35.65 -17.06
C SER A 102 41.45 -34.88 -15.77
N GLU A 103 42.02 -33.70 -15.97
CA GLU A 103 42.53 -32.77 -15.00
C GLU A 103 41.54 -32.41 -13.89
N SER A 104 42.15 -32.04 -12.77
CA SER A 104 41.58 -31.23 -11.70
C SER A 104 40.54 -30.22 -12.19
N ASP A 105 39.27 -30.56 -12.02
CA ASP A 105 38.22 -29.55 -11.87
C ASP A 105 37.56 -29.74 -10.50
N SER A 106 38.34 -29.38 -9.49
CA SER A 106 37.94 -29.10 -8.12
C SER A 106 37.00 -27.89 -8.01
N ALA A 107 35.98 -27.82 -8.87
CA ALA A 107 34.91 -26.84 -8.86
C ALA A 107 33.56 -27.44 -8.41
N ARG A 108 33.56 -28.67 -7.87
CA ARG A 108 32.34 -29.42 -7.49
C ARG A 108 32.02 -29.44 -6.00
N ALA A 109 32.38 -28.38 -5.29
CA ALA A 109 31.86 -28.10 -3.96
C ALA A 109 31.69 -26.59 -3.76
N ARG A 110 31.06 -25.89 -4.71
CA ARG A 110 30.24 -24.76 -4.29
C ARG A 110 29.09 -25.38 -3.49
N HIS A 111 29.32 -25.47 -2.19
CA HIS A 111 28.30 -25.23 -1.20
C HIS A 111 27.62 -23.90 -1.62
N ASP A 112 26.73 -23.95 -2.63
CA ASP A 112 25.53 -23.12 -2.60
C ASP A 112 24.72 -23.73 -1.46
N ASP A 113 25.22 -23.52 -0.23
CA ASP A 113 24.47 -23.70 0.99
C ASP A 113 23.22 -22.91 0.74
N PHE A 114 22.14 -23.62 0.48
CA PHE A 114 20.83 -23.03 0.51
C PHE A 114 20.69 -22.48 1.93
N ASN A 115 21.01 -21.20 2.06
CA ASN A 115 20.96 -20.47 3.30
C ASN A 115 19.49 -20.33 3.63
N PHE A 116 18.93 -21.40 4.19
CA PHE A 116 17.57 -21.45 4.69
C PHE A 116 17.35 -20.30 5.67
N SER A 117 18.40 -19.94 6.42
CA SER A 117 18.43 -18.74 7.26
C SER A 117 18.23 -17.44 6.47
N GLU A 118 18.89 -17.26 5.32
CA GLU A 118 18.74 -16.06 4.48
C GLU A 118 17.32 -15.97 3.88
N VAL A 119 16.81 -17.08 3.33
CA VAL A 119 15.44 -17.15 2.79
C VAL A 119 14.41 -16.92 3.89
N PHE A 120 14.64 -17.46 5.10
CA PHE A 120 13.77 -17.28 6.25
C PHE A 120 13.79 -15.82 6.74
N VAL A 121 14.96 -15.20 6.85
CA VAL A 121 15.09 -13.78 7.23
C VAL A 121 14.42 -12.87 6.21
N HIS A 122 14.66 -13.09 4.91
CA HIS A 122 14.02 -12.32 3.85
C HIS A 122 12.49 -12.45 3.88
N GLN A 123 11.96 -13.67 4.07
CA GLN A 123 10.52 -13.90 4.17
C GLN A 123 9.91 -13.30 5.45
N MET A 124 10.66 -13.28 6.55
CA MET A 124 10.26 -12.62 7.80
C MET A 124 10.16 -11.11 7.62
N ILE A 125 11.17 -10.48 7.00
CA ILE A 125 11.15 -9.05 6.68
C ILE A 125 9.95 -8.72 5.80
N HIS A 126 9.75 -9.47 4.71
CA HIS A 126 8.62 -9.27 3.81
C HIS A 126 7.26 -9.44 4.53
N SER A 127 7.17 -10.35 5.51
CA SER A 127 5.96 -10.53 6.30
C SER A 127 5.68 -9.34 7.22
N ILE A 128 6.71 -8.82 7.90
CA ILE A 128 6.59 -7.64 8.78
C ILE A 128 6.27 -6.39 7.95
N GLU A 129 6.98 -6.19 6.85
CA GLU A 129 6.74 -5.10 5.91
C GLU A 129 5.33 -5.13 5.35
N PHE A 130 4.81 -6.31 4.99
CA PHE A 130 3.43 -6.45 4.53
C PHE A 130 2.40 -6.07 5.60
N VAL A 131 2.56 -6.56 6.84
CA VAL A 131 1.61 -6.28 7.94
C VAL A 131 1.63 -4.80 8.33
N LEU A 132 2.82 -4.23 8.56
CA LEU A 132 2.98 -2.82 8.91
C LEU A 132 2.61 -1.90 7.74
N GLY A 133 2.99 -2.27 6.52
CA GLY A 133 2.65 -1.57 5.29
C GLY A 133 1.14 -1.54 5.03
N ALA A 134 0.41 -2.63 5.31
CA ALA A 134 -1.05 -2.66 5.15
C ALA A 134 -1.77 -1.64 6.06
N VAL A 135 -1.33 -1.51 7.32
CA VAL A 135 -1.85 -0.52 8.27
C VAL A 135 -1.42 0.89 7.88
N SER A 136 -0.14 1.08 7.59
CA SER A 136 0.42 2.38 7.21
C SER A 136 -0.21 2.94 5.94
N ASN A 137 -0.38 2.11 4.91
CA ASN A 137 -0.96 2.54 3.64
C ASN A 137 -2.41 2.96 3.85
N THR A 138 -3.19 2.21 4.64
CA THR A 138 -4.59 2.57 4.93
C THR A 138 -4.68 3.89 5.70
N ALA A 139 -3.83 4.10 6.71
CA ALA A 139 -3.77 5.35 7.46
C ALA A 139 -3.36 6.54 6.59
N SER A 140 -2.45 6.33 5.63
CA SER A 140 -1.99 7.38 4.71
C SER A 140 -3.11 7.96 3.84
N TYR A 141 -4.17 7.19 3.53
CA TYR A 141 -5.34 7.69 2.79
C TYR A 141 -6.14 8.77 3.55
N LEU A 142 -5.98 8.92 4.88
CA LEU A 142 -6.56 10.03 5.64
C LEU A 142 -6.15 11.39 5.07
N ARG A 143 -4.99 11.46 4.41
CA ARG A 143 -4.51 12.62 3.67
C ARG A 143 -5.54 13.19 2.69
N LEU A 144 -6.29 12.34 1.97
CA LEU A 144 -7.29 12.81 1.01
C LEU A 144 -8.40 13.57 1.73
N TRP A 145 -8.85 13.06 2.88
CA TRP A 145 -9.83 13.74 3.71
C TRP A 145 -9.26 15.05 4.28
N ALA A 146 -8.04 15.04 4.83
CA ALA A 146 -7.42 16.23 5.39
C ALA A 146 -7.24 17.35 4.36
N LEU A 147 -6.82 17.00 3.14
CA LEU A 147 -6.69 17.95 2.05
C LEU A 147 -8.06 18.49 1.61
N SER A 148 -9.08 17.62 1.51
CA SER A 148 -10.45 18.05 1.20
C SER A 148 -11.02 18.99 2.26
N LEU A 149 -10.72 18.75 3.54
CA LEU A 149 -11.12 19.63 4.65
C LEU A 149 -10.42 20.98 4.53
N ALA A 150 -9.09 20.99 4.35
CA ALA A 150 -8.33 22.22 4.20
C ALA A 150 -8.83 23.08 3.02
N HIS A 151 -9.15 22.46 1.88
CA HIS A 151 -9.70 23.14 0.72
C HIS A 151 -11.05 23.79 1.01
N SER A 152 -11.94 23.06 1.71
CA SER A 152 -13.26 23.56 2.10
C SER A 152 -13.16 24.77 3.05
N GLU A 153 -12.30 24.67 4.07
CA GLU A 153 -12.08 25.75 5.04
C GLU A 153 -11.45 26.98 4.37
N LEU A 154 -10.42 26.78 3.54
CA LEU A 154 -9.77 27.87 2.83
C LEU A 154 -10.75 28.55 1.88
N SER A 155 -11.54 27.80 1.11
CA SER A 155 -12.57 28.36 0.23
C SER A 155 -13.60 29.22 0.99
N THR A 156 -14.05 28.73 2.15
CA THR A 156 -15.01 29.45 3.00
C THR A 156 -14.41 30.75 3.54
N VAL A 157 -13.17 30.72 4.02
CA VAL A 157 -12.46 31.93 4.51
C VAL A 157 -12.29 32.96 3.39
N PHE A 158 -11.91 32.54 2.18
CA PHE A 158 -11.79 33.46 1.04
C PHE A 158 -13.14 34.07 0.65
N TYR A 159 -14.22 33.27 0.66
CA TYR A 159 -15.57 33.76 0.40
C TYR A 159 -16.03 34.79 1.43
N GLU A 160 -15.86 34.49 2.72
CA GLU A 160 -16.29 35.37 3.81
C GLU A 160 -15.46 36.66 3.89
N LYS A 161 -14.13 36.55 3.79
CA LYS A 161 -13.22 37.67 4.03
C LYS A 161 -13.01 38.56 2.81
N LEU A 162 -13.21 38.06 1.58
CA LEU A 162 -13.11 38.88 0.37
C LEU A 162 -14.47 39.28 -0.18
N LEU A 163 -15.34 38.31 -0.51
CA LEU A 163 -16.57 38.60 -1.25
C LEU A 163 -17.65 39.21 -0.35
N LEU A 164 -17.93 38.58 0.80
CA LEU A 164 -18.93 39.06 1.76
C LEU A 164 -18.55 40.43 2.34
N LEU A 165 -17.27 40.61 2.68
CA LEU A 165 -16.77 41.90 3.15
C LEU A 165 -16.93 43.00 2.10
N ALA A 166 -16.59 42.73 0.83
CA ALA A 166 -16.76 43.70 -0.26
C ALA A 166 -18.24 44.02 -0.53
N TRP A 167 -19.15 43.05 -0.34
CA TRP A 167 -20.58 43.25 -0.55
C TRP A 167 -21.25 44.12 0.50
N GLY A 168 -20.69 44.19 1.71
CA GLY A 168 -21.19 45.00 2.82
C GLY A 168 -21.00 46.51 2.64
N TYR A 169 -20.18 46.95 1.68
CA TYR A 169 -20.00 48.37 1.36
C TYR A 169 -21.00 48.81 0.27
N ASP A 170 -21.66 49.95 0.45
CA ASP A 170 -22.65 50.45 -0.51
C ASP A 170 -22.06 50.96 -1.84
N SER A 171 -20.76 51.28 -1.87
CA SER A 171 -20.13 51.82 -3.07
C SER A 171 -19.91 50.73 -4.14
N PRO A 172 -20.42 50.91 -5.38
CA PRO A 172 -20.32 49.89 -6.44
C PRO A 172 -18.87 49.65 -6.88
N ILE A 173 -17.99 50.64 -6.70
CA ILE A 173 -16.56 50.54 -7.03
C ILE A 173 -15.87 49.51 -6.12
N VAL A 174 -16.17 49.52 -4.81
CA VAL A 174 -15.56 48.58 -3.85
C VAL A 174 -16.05 47.15 -4.12
N LYS A 175 -17.32 46.97 -4.51
CA LYS A 175 -17.86 45.66 -4.92
C LYS A 175 -17.14 45.12 -6.15
N LEU A 176 -16.93 45.95 -7.18
CA LEU A 176 -16.24 45.54 -8.41
C LEU A 176 -14.78 45.14 -8.14
N VAL A 177 -14.05 45.96 -7.38
CA VAL A 177 -12.66 45.66 -7.01
C VAL A 177 -12.58 44.39 -6.17
N GLY A 178 -13.46 44.23 -5.17
CA GLY A 178 -13.53 43.03 -4.36
C GLY A 178 -13.82 41.76 -5.16
N PHE A 179 -14.70 41.84 -6.16
CA PHE A 179 -15.00 40.72 -7.06
C PHE A 179 -13.78 40.35 -7.93
N ILE A 180 -13.07 41.32 -8.48
CA ILE A 180 -11.85 41.05 -9.28
C ILE A 180 -10.77 40.41 -8.40
N VAL A 181 -10.52 40.95 -7.20
CA VAL A 181 -9.54 40.40 -6.26
C VAL A 181 -9.92 38.98 -5.85
N PHE A 182 -11.19 38.73 -5.54
CA PHE A 182 -11.70 37.41 -5.21
C PHE A 182 -11.53 36.42 -6.37
N ALA A 183 -11.82 36.83 -7.61
CA ALA A 183 -11.66 36.00 -8.80
C ALA A 183 -10.19 35.61 -9.03
N PHE A 184 -9.26 36.56 -8.91
CA PHE A 184 -7.82 36.29 -9.04
C PHE A 184 -7.30 35.39 -7.91
N ALA A 185 -7.69 35.65 -6.67
CA ALA A 185 -7.30 34.84 -5.52
C ALA A 185 -7.78 33.39 -5.67
N THR A 186 -9.03 33.20 -6.10
CA THR A 186 -9.61 31.87 -6.34
C THR A 186 -8.92 31.16 -7.50
N ALA A 187 -8.65 31.86 -8.61
CA ALA A 187 -7.98 31.25 -9.77
C ALA A 187 -6.54 30.81 -9.46
N PHE A 188 -5.75 31.66 -8.80
CA PHE A 188 -4.33 31.38 -8.60
C PHE A 188 -4.04 30.52 -7.37
N ILE A 189 -4.67 30.81 -6.23
CA ILE A 189 -4.38 30.15 -4.96
C ILE A 189 -5.20 28.85 -4.85
N LEU A 190 -6.54 28.96 -4.90
CA LEU A 190 -7.44 27.80 -4.74
C LEU A 190 -7.35 26.84 -5.92
N LEU A 191 -7.42 27.33 -7.15
CA LEU A 191 -7.44 26.47 -8.34
C LEU A 191 -6.05 25.98 -8.75
N MET A 192 -5.05 26.87 -8.86
CA MET A 192 -3.74 26.46 -9.40
C MET A 192 -2.84 25.83 -8.33
N MET A 193 -2.55 26.55 -7.25
CA MET A 193 -1.58 26.11 -6.24
C MET A 193 -2.09 24.90 -5.46
N GLU A 194 -3.33 24.93 -5.00
CA GLU A 194 -3.88 23.86 -4.17
C GLU A 194 -4.16 22.58 -4.97
N SER A 195 -4.66 22.68 -6.21
CA SER A 195 -4.84 21.51 -7.08
C SER A 195 -3.51 20.85 -7.44
N LEU A 196 -2.43 21.63 -7.62
CA LEU A 196 -1.10 21.09 -7.85
C LEU A 196 -0.59 20.33 -6.61
N SER A 197 -0.79 20.88 -5.41
CA SER A 197 -0.50 20.17 -4.16
C SER A 197 -1.31 18.88 -4.05
N ALA A 198 -2.62 18.92 -4.35
CA ALA A 198 -3.48 17.75 -4.37
C ALA A 198 -3.00 16.67 -5.33
N PHE A 199 -2.60 17.08 -6.53
CA PHE A 199 -2.08 16.20 -7.56
C PHE A 199 -0.79 15.49 -7.10
N LEU A 200 0.15 16.20 -6.49
CA LEU A 200 1.38 15.59 -5.98
C LEU A 200 1.11 14.59 -4.85
N HIS A 201 0.15 14.89 -3.98
CA HIS A 201 -0.28 13.96 -2.93
C HIS A 201 -0.94 12.70 -3.53
N ALA A 202 -1.74 12.85 -4.57
CA ALA A 202 -2.31 11.74 -5.34
C ALA A 202 -1.23 10.88 -6.01
N LEU A 203 -0.23 11.52 -6.63
CA LEU A 203 0.91 10.84 -7.25
C LEU A 203 1.69 10.04 -6.20
N ARG A 204 1.92 10.61 -5.01
CA ARG A 204 2.59 9.89 -3.92
C ARG A 204 1.81 8.66 -3.46
N LEU A 205 0.49 8.78 -3.26
CA LEU A 205 -0.35 7.63 -2.89
C LEU A 205 -0.22 6.54 -3.98
N HIS A 206 -0.24 6.91 -5.26
CA HIS A 206 -0.08 5.97 -6.37
C HIS A 206 1.31 5.31 -6.38
N TRP A 207 2.37 6.08 -6.23
CA TRP A 207 3.75 5.58 -6.30
C TRP A 207 4.14 4.75 -5.08
N VAL A 208 3.78 5.19 -3.88
CA VAL A 208 4.24 4.55 -2.64
C VAL A 208 3.27 3.47 -2.18
N GLU A 209 1.96 3.69 -2.28
CA GLU A 209 0.98 2.78 -1.66
C GLU A 209 0.38 1.80 -2.67
N PHE A 210 0.15 2.24 -3.90
CA PHE A 210 -0.40 1.37 -4.96
C PHE A 210 0.69 0.53 -5.65
N MET A 211 1.80 1.15 -6.06
CA MET A 211 2.86 0.44 -6.80
C MET A 211 3.70 -0.50 -5.92
N ASN A 212 3.87 -0.21 -4.63
CA ASN A 212 4.61 -1.09 -3.71
C ASN A 212 3.98 -2.49 -3.56
N LYS A 213 2.73 -2.69 -4.00
CA LYS A 213 2.04 -3.98 -3.89
C LYS A 213 2.19 -4.88 -5.12
N PHE A 214 2.45 -4.32 -6.30
CA PHE A 214 2.39 -5.04 -7.57
C PHE A 214 3.60 -4.82 -8.47
N TYR A 215 4.34 -3.74 -8.28
CA TYR A 215 5.44 -3.35 -9.13
C TYR A 215 6.76 -3.71 -8.44
N HIS A 216 7.42 -4.77 -8.93
CA HIS A 216 8.69 -5.25 -8.40
C HIS A 216 9.92 -4.50 -8.97
N GLY A 217 9.72 -3.55 -9.89
CA GLY A 217 10.80 -2.67 -10.38
C GLY A 217 11.84 -3.33 -11.28
N ASP A 218 11.66 -4.60 -11.65
CA ASP A 218 12.65 -5.34 -12.43
C ASP A 218 12.31 -5.26 -13.93
N GLY A 219 12.90 -4.27 -14.60
CA GLY A 219 12.71 -4.04 -16.03
C GLY A 219 13.68 -3.02 -16.61
N TYR A 220 14.06 -3.21 -17.87
CA TYR A 220 14.85 -2.24 -18.62
C TYR A 220 13.93 -1.43 -19.54
N LYS A 221 14.21 -0.12 -19.71
CA LYS A 221 13.48 0.71 -20.65
C LYS A 221 13.75 0.20 -22.06
N PHE A 222 12.72 -0.31 -22.73
CA PHE A 222 12.83 -0.76 -24.11
C PHE A 222 13.16 0.43 -25.02
N LYS A 223 14.35 0.40 -25.63
CA LYS A 223 14.74 1.30 -26.72
C LYS A 223 14.63 0.52 -28.04
N PRO A 224 13.59 0.74 -28.86
CA PRO A 224 13.54 0.14 -30.19
C PRO A 224 14.63 0.75 -31.08
N SER A 225 15.20 -0.05 -31.98
CA SER A 225 16.04 0.46 -33.06
C SER A 225 15.17 1.24 -34.06
N SER A 226 15.12 2.56 -33.91
CA SER A 226 14.46 3.48 -34.84
C SER A 226 15.51 4.40 -35.44
N PHE A 227 15.51 4.55 -36.77
CA PHE A 227 16.43 5.45 -37.46
C PHE A 227 16.24 6.92 -37.05
N ALA A 228 15.06 7.29 -36.52
CA ALA A 228 14.83 8.61 -35.94
C ALA A 228 15.59 8.86 -34.63
N LEU A 229 15.88 7.81 -33.85
CA LEU A 229 16.69 7.91 -32.62
C LEU A 229 18.19 8.09 -32.91
N LEU A 230 18.66 7.61 -34.07
CA LEU A 230 20.06 7.78 -34.50
C LEU A 230 20.32 9.19 -35.04
N ALA A 231 19.34 9.79 -35.72
CA ALA A 231 19.44 11.17 -36.22
C ALA A 231 19.55 12.19 -35.07
N ASP A 232 18.84 11.99 -33.96
CA ASP A 232 18.93 12.84 -32.76
C ASP A 232 20.26 12.66 -31.99
N GLU A 233 20.91 11.49 -32.08
CA GLU A 233 22.23 11.26 -31.44
C GLU A 233 23.39 11.92 -32.21
N GLU A 234 23.27 12.08 -33.54
CA GLU A 234 24.28 12.76 -34.38
C GLU A 234 24.21 14.30 -34.31
N GLU A 235 23.07 14.89 -33.94
CA GLU A 235 22.92 16.36 -33.82
C GLU A 235 23.54 16.93 -32.53
N TYR A 236 23.91 16.08 -31.56
CA TYR A 236 24.56 16.46 -30.31
C TYR A 236 26.08 16.14 -30.23
N THR A 237 26.68 15.67 -31.32
CA THR A 237 28.15 15.50 -31.48
C THR A 237 28.75 16.48 -32.46
#